data_AF-A0A538KEV9-F1
#
_entry.id   AF-A0A538KEV9-F1
#
_cell.length_a   1.000
_cell.length_b   1.000
_cell.length_c   1.000
_cell.angle_alpha   90.00
_cell.angle_beta   90.00
_cell.angle_gamma   90.00
#
_symmetry.space_group_name_H-M   'P 1'
#
loop_
_entity.id
_entity.type
_entity.pdbx_description
1 polymer ?
#
loop_
_entity_poly.entity_id
_entity_poly.type
_entity_poly.pdbx_seq_one_letter_code
_entity_poly.pdbx_strand_id
1 'polypeptide(L)'
;MPYYDTDTLAARGRSHTQLRELLDARAPILHLHERELLLDAADALLFDEADGDVKRAAARDLLSSLVESGRWLAGPADEAAAALDGCGPLPANA
;
A
#
# COMPACT_ATOMS: atom_id res chain seq x y z
N MET A 1 -1.04 -32.18 -1.68
CA MET A 1 -1.90 -31.32 -0.83
C MET A 1 -1.24 -29.97 -0.73
N PRO A 2 -1.63 -28.96 -1.53
CA PRO A 2 -1.07 -27.62 -1.35
C PRO A 2 -1.73 -26.97 -0.13
N TYR A 3 -0.90 -26.53 0.82
CA TYR A 3 -1.31 -25.70 1.95
C TYR A 3 -1.89 -24.40 1.40
N TYR A 4 -3.20 -24.19 1.58
CA TYR A 4 -3.91 -23.01 1.13
C TYR A 4 -3.42 -21.78 1.90
N ASP A 5 -2.80 -20.84 1.17
CA ASP A 5 -2.93 -19.37 1.11
C ASP A 5 -3.42 -18.51 2.30
N THR A 6 -3.60 -19.09 3.49
CA THR A 6 -4.14 -18.38 4.66
C THR A 6 -3.06 -17.57 5.37
N ASP A 7 -1.81 -18.05 5.36
CA ASP A 7 -0.66 -17.32 5.88
C ASP A 7 -0.35 -16.09 5.02
N THR A 8 -0.50 -16.20 3.71
CA THR A 8 -0.36 -15.09 2.74
C THR A 8 -1.48 -14.07 2.91
N LEU A 9 -2.75 -14.48 3.02
CA LEU A 9 -3.84 -13.53 3.25
C LEU A 9 -3.73 -12.82 4.62
N ALA A 10 -3.35 -13.55 5.67
CA ALA A 10 -3.12 -12.96 7.00
C ALA A 10 -1.90 -12.02 7.03
N ALA A 11 -0.86 -12.30 6.25
CA ALA A 11 0.27 -11.40 6.04
C ALA A 11 -0.16 -10.13 5.29
N ARG A 12 -0.91 -10.28 4.18
CA ARG A 12 -1.45 -9.15 3.39
C ARG A 12 -2.36 -8.26 4.23
N GLY A 13 -3.25 -8.84 5.04
CA GLY A 13 -4.13 -8.10 5.95
C GLY A 13 -3.37 -7.33 7.04
N ARG A 14 -2.25 -7.87 7.55
CA ARG A 14 -1.36 -7.15 8.47
C ARG A 14 -0.68 -5.96 7.80
N SER A 15 -0.14 -6.16 6.60
CA SER A 15 0.45 -5.08 5.80
C SER A 15 -0.57 -3.98 5.50
N HIS A 16 -1.81 -4.35 5.18
CA HIS A 16 -2.91 -3.42 4.95
C HIS A 16 -3.23 -2.60 6.20
N THR A 17 -3.32 -3.27 7.36
CA THR A 17 -3.58 -2.58 8.64
C THR A 17 -2.44 -1.62 9.00
N GLN A 18 -1.19 -2.06 8.79
CA GLN A 18 -0.01 -1.23 9.02
C GLN A 18 0.01 0.00 8.10
N LEU A 19 -0.28 -0.16 6.80
CA LEU A 19 -0.43 0.95 5.88
C LEU A 19 -1.49 1.92 6.38
N ARG A 20 -2.66 1.42 6.79
CA ARG A 20 -3.75 2.24 7.27
C ARG A 20 -3.38 3.02 8.53
N GLU A 21 -2.67 2.42 9.48
CA GLU A 21 -2.17 3.10 10.67
C GLU A 21 -1.13 4.19 10.31
N LEU A 22 -0.22 3.91 9.38
CA LEU A 22 0.76 4.88 8.89
C LEU A 22 0.11 6.09 8.21
N LEU A 23 -0.98 5.86 7.46
CA LEU A 23 -1.78 6.89 6.82
C LEU A 23 -2.60 7.67 7.85
N ASP A 24 -3.21 7.00 8.83
CA ASP A 24 -4.04 7.65 9.85
C ASP A 24 -3.22 8.55 10.78
N ALA A 25 -2.03 8.09 11.17
CA ALA A 25 -1.06 8.90 11.90
C ALA A 25 -0.65 10.18 11.14
N ARG A 26 -0.82 10.18 9.82
CA ARG A 26 -0.45 11.28 8.91
C ARG A 26 -1.65 11.91 8.21
N ALA A 27 -2.87 11.55 8.61
CA ALA A 27 -4.12 12.15 8.15
C ALA A 27 -4.19 13.68 8.28
N PRO A 28 -3.55 14.36 9.26
CA PRO A 28 -3.54 15.82 9.27
C PRO A 28 -2.66 16.46 8.17
N ILE A 29 -1.80 15.67 7.51
CA ILE A 29 -0.87 16.13 6.46
C ILE A 29 -1.34 15.66 5.08
N LEU A 30 -1.93 14.46 5.01
CA LEU A 30 -2.50 13.88 3.78
C LEU A 30 -3.87 14.47 3.44
N HIS A 31 -4.13 14.65 2.15
CA HIS A 31 -5.49 14.90 1.69
C HIS A 31 -6.32 13.63 1.76
N LEU A 32 -7.63 13.80 1.99
CA LEU A 32 -8.58 12.68 2.01
C LEU A 32 -8.49 11.84 0.73
N HIS A 33 -8.38 12.49 -0.43
CA HIS A 33 -8.28 11.83 -1.73
C HIS A 33 -7.00 10.97 -1.87
N GLU A 34 -5.87 11.45 -1.36
CA GLU A 34 -4.59 10.73 -1.41
C GLU A 34 -4.64 9.47 -0.54
N ARG A 35 -5.25 9.61 0.64
CA ARG A 35 -5.49 8.50 1.55
C ARG A 35 -6.44 7.47 0.95
N GLU A 36 -7.51 7.91 0.31
CA GLU A 36 -8.46 7.03 -0.39
C GLU A 36 -7.77 6.24 -1.51
N LEU A 37 -6.93 6.89 -2.33
CA LEU A 37 -6.15 6.21 -3.37
C LEU A 37 -5.23 5.12 -2.82
N LEU A 38 -4.54 5.39 -1.72
CA LEU A 38 -3.63 4.42 -1.09
C LEU A 38 -4.38 3.25 -0.46
N LEU A 39 -5.54 3.51 0.15
CA LEU A 39 -6.40 2.47 0.71
C LEU A 39 -7.05 1.63 -0.38
N ASP A 40 -7.55 2.26 -1.45
CA ASP A 40 -8.17 1.56 -2.58
C ASP A 40 -7.16 0.65 -3.31
N ALA A 41 -5.90 1.08 -3.42
CA ALA A 41 -4.82 0.23 -3.91
C ALA A 41 -4.56 -0.97 -2.98
N ALA A 42 -4.50 -0.73 -1.67
CA ALA A 42 -4.24 -1.78 -0.71
C ALA A 42 -5.41 -2.79 -0.60
N ASP A 43 -6.66 -2.33 -0.69
CA ASP A 43 -7.85 -3.17 -0.76
C ASP A 43 -7.84 -4.00 -2.05
N ALA A 44 -7.59 -3.40 -3.21
CA ALA A 44 -7.49 -4.12 -4.48
C ALA A 44 -6.41 -5.20 -4.46
N LEU A 45 -5.25 -4.94 -3.83
CA LEU A 45 -4.20 -5.94 -3.64
C LEU A 45 -4.61 -7.04 -2.64
N LEU A 46 -5.33 -6.69 -1.57
CA LEU A 46 -5.83 -7.63 -0.58
C LEU A 46 -6.87 -8.59 -1.17
N PHE A 47 -7.74 -8.08 -2.04
CA PHE A 47 -8.79 -8.83 -2.72
C PHE A 47 -8.37 -9.45 -4.06
N ASP A 48 -7.10 -9.30 -4.45
CA ASP A 48 -6.53 -9.82 -5.71
C ASP A 48 -7.32 -9.34 -6.95
N GLU A 49 -7.71 -8.07 -6.93
CA GLU A 49 -8.41 -7.44 -8.06
C GLU A 49 -7.49 -7.30 -9.27
N ALA A 50 -8.06 -7.41 -10.48
CA ALA A 50 -7.32 -7.28 -11.73
C ALA A 50 -6.62 -5.91 -11.88
N ASP A 51 -7.15 -4.88 -11.22
CA ASP A 51 -6.59 -3.52 -11.22
C ASP A 51 -5.58 -3.29 -10.07
N GLY A 52 -5.31 -4.29 -9.24
CA GLY A 52 -4.43 -4.17 -8.07
C GLY A 52 -3.02 -3.68 -8.41
N ASP A 53 -2.41 -4.22 -9.47
CA ASP A 53 -1.08 -3.78 -9.93
C ASP A 53 -1.09 -2.35 -10.47
N VAL A 54 -2.17 -1.96 -11.16
CA VAL A 54 -2.34 -0.59 -11.69
C VAL A 54 -2.49 0.40 -10.54
N LYS A 55 -3.35 0.08 -9.56
CA LYS A 55 -3.54 0.91 -8.37
C LYS A 55 -2.28 0.97 -7.51
N ARG A 56 -1.51 -0.13 -7.43
CA ARG A 56 -0.19 -0.16 -6.77
C ARG A 56 0.79 0.81 -7.42
N ALA A 57 0.87 0.84 -8.74
CA ALA A 57 1.72 1.76 -9.47
C ALA A 57 1.28 3.23 -9.22
N ALA A 58 -0.02 3.51 -9.29
CA ALA A 58 -0.57 4.84 -9.02
C ALA A 58 -0.31 5.30 -7.58
N ALA A 59 -0.45 4.41 -6.60
CA ALA A 59 -0.12 4.65 -5.20
C ALA A 59 1.38 5.00 -5.03
N ARG A 60 2.28 4.29 -5.72
CA ARG A 60 3.72 4.55 -5.67
C ARG A 60 4.10 5.90 -6.28
N ASP A 61 3.49 6.25 -7.41
CA ASP A 61 3.66 7.57 -8.05
C ASP A 61 3.14 8.70 -7.16
N LEU A 62 2.02 8.48 -6.47
CA LEU A 62 1.48 9.43 -5.51
C LEU A 62 2.43 9.64 -4.33
N LEU A 63 2.98 8.54 -3.77
CA LEU A 63 3.98 8.61 -2.70
C LEU A 63 5.22 9.39 -3.14
N SER A 64 5.72 9.12 -4.35
CA SER A 64 6.86 9.86 -4.92
C SER A 64 6.54 11.35 -5.07
N SER A 65 5.38 11.69 -5.62
CA SER A 65 4.93 13.07 -5.80
C SER A 65 4.79 13.82 -4.46
N LEU A 66 4.35 13.13 -3.41
CA LEU A 66 4.24 13.68 -2.06
C LEU A 66 5.61 13.96 -1.42
N VAL A 67 6.60 13.13 -1.70
CA VAL A 67 7.99 13.34 -1.27
C VAL A 67 8.64 14.47 -2.06
N GLU A 68 8.47 14.51 -3.38
CA GLU A 68 9.01 15.55 -4.25
C GLU A 68 8.42 16.93 -3.95
N SER A 69 7.13 17.00 -3.61
CA SER A 69 6.48 18.22 -3.16
C SER A 69 6.89 18.67 -1.74
N GLY A 70 7.69 17.87 -1.03
CA GLY A 70 8.13 18.14 0.33
C GLY A 70 7.01 18.08 1.38
N ARG A 71 5.81 17.60 1.00
CA ARG A 71 4.66 17.45 1.90
C ARG A 71 4.78 16.19 2.75
N TRP A 72 5.51 15.19 2.26
CA TRP A 72 5.82 13.97 2.98
C TRP A 72 7.34 13.73 3.03
N LEU A 73 7.82 13.19 4.15
CA LEU A 73 9.22 12.76 4.29
C LEU A 73 9.44 11.45 3.51
N ALA A 74 10.62 11.31 2.91
CA ALA A 74 11.01 10.12 2.15
C ALA A 74 10.91 8.82 2.98
N GLY A 75 11.40 8.82 4.22
CA GLY A 75 11.37 7.64 5.10
C GLY A 75 9.97 7.03 5.29
N PRO A 76 8.96 7.79 5.75
CA PRO A 76 7.61 7.26 5.92
C PRO A 76 6.87 6.97 4.61
N ALA A 77 7.24 7.64 3.50
CA ALA A 77 6.72 7.27 2.18
C ALA A 77 7.28 5.91 1.72
N ASP A 78 8.56 5.63 1.99
CA ASP A 78 9.19 4.32 1.77
C ASP A 78 8.54 3.24 2.65
N GLU A 79 8.24 3.52 3.92
CA GLU A 79 7.51 2.58 4.79
C GLU A 79 6.09 2.28 4.24
N ALA A 80 5.39 3.30 3.76
CA ALA A 80 4.07 3.11 3.13
C ALA A 80 4.18 2.30 1.83
N ALA A 81 5.19 2.56 0.99
CA ALA A 81 5.45 1.78 -0.22
C ALA A 81 5.78 0.32 0.10
N ALA A 82 6.59 0.07 1.14
CA ALA A 82 6.92 -1.28 1.59
C ALA A 82 5.70 -2.02 2.14
N ALA A 83 4.84 -1.33 2.91
CA ALA A 83 3.58 -1.90 3.39
C ALA A 83 2.62 -2.22 2.24
N LEU A 84 2.51 -1.33 1.24
CA LEU A 84 1.73 -1.55 0.03
C LEU A 84 2.26 -2.75 -0.78
N ASP A 85 3.58 -2.85 -0.95
CA ASP A 85 4.23 -3.99 -1.61
C ASP A 85 3.96 -5.32 -0.86
N GLY A 86 3.82 -5.26 0.47
CA GLY A 86 3.42 -6.40 1.31
C GLY A 86 1.92 -6.71 1.32
N CYS A 87 1.06 -5.87 0.74
CA CYS A 87 -0.37 -6.15 0.56
C CYS A 87 -0.65 -6.99 -0.68
N GLY A 88 0.21 -6.90 -1.70
CA GLY A 88 0.10 -7.67 -2.94
C GLY A 88 0.94 -8.95 -2.93
N PRO A 89 0.74 -9.85 -3.90
CA PRO A 89 1.74 -10.86 -4.19
C PRO A 89 3.08 -10.17 -4.52
N LEU A 90 4.16 -10.58 -3.85
CA LEU A 90 5.50 -10.21 -4.27
C LEU A 90 5.63 -10.60 -5.75
N PRO A 91 6.02 -9.67 -6.65
CA PRO A 91 6.21 -10.03 -8.04
C PRO A 91 7.21 -11.19 -8.07
N ALA A 92 6.88 -12.26 -8.79
CA ALA A 92 7.62 -13.54 -8.79
C ALA A 92 9.07 -13.44 -9.32
N ASN A 93 9.59 -12.23 -9.51
CA ASN A 93 10.92 -11.91 -9.99
C ASN A 93 11.59 -10.91 -9.01
N ALA A 94 12.06 -11.42 -7.87
CA ALA A 94 13.03 -10.76 -7.00
C ALA A 94 14.24 -11.69 -6.81
#